data_AF-A0A7W0IWH0-F1
#
_entry.id   AF-A0A7W0IWH0-F1
#
_cell.length_a   1.000
_cell.length_b   1.000
_cell.length_c   1.000
_cell.angle_alpha   90.00
_cell.angle_beta   90.00
_cell.angle_gamma   90.00
#
_symmetry.space_group_name_H-M   'P 1'
#
loop_
_entity.id
_entity.type
_entity.pdbx_description
1 polymer ?
#
loop_
_entity_poly.entity_id
_entity_poly.type
_entity_poly.pdbx_seq_one_letter_code
_entity_poly.pdbx_strand_id
1 'polypeptide(L)'
;MDKKIIYSVDIKDFVKEFASSLGFQYAEKTEISFPYAGIQVKATSNLISTSQGAHLLVDFGDLYGDAVSSIKNTGLNVLQVNHEMAQGFIAGEILKGLHLKYDNTSEITALDRPENLTISIDIPGVTYKTPGGEKFMITPSLLDDYLVCFVNSAGYKMIILYKPLQSAISSKESSFVSPS
;
A
#
# COMPACT_ATOMS: atom_id res chain seq x y z
N MET A 1 12.07 -18.05 -1.75
CA MET A 1 10.66 -17.61 -1.78
C MET A 1 10.67 -16.10 -1.63
N ASP A 2 10.08 -15.37 -2.57
CA ASP A 2 10.06 -13.90 -2.54
C ASP A 2 8.71 -13.43 -1.97
N LYS A 3 8.63 -13.31 -0.65
CA LYS A 3 7.48 -12.70 0.03
C LYS A 3 7.97 -11.57 0.92
N LYS A 4 7.33 -10.41 0.81
CA LYS A 4 7.50 -9.30 1.75
C LYS A 4 6.26 -9.21 2.62
N ILE A 5 6.45 -9.20 3.93
CA ILE A 5 5.38 -8.97 4.90
C ILE A 5 5.57 -7.54 5.41
N ILE A 6 4.58 -6.70 5.21
CA ILE A 6 4.54 -5.35 5.77
C ILE A 6 3.83 -5.46 7.11
N TYR A 7 4.62 -5.32 8.18
CA TYR A 7 4.13 -5.30 9.55
C TYR A 7 4.27 -3.87 10.07
N SER A 8 3.17 -3.13 10.14
CA SER A 8 3.20 -1.80 10.73
C SER A 8 1.96 -1.49 11.54
N VAL A 9 2.18 -0.98 12.76
CA VAL A 9 1.15 -0.41 13.63
C VAL A 9 0.95 1.07 13.29
N ASP A 10 2.04 1.76 12.94
CA ASP A 10 1.99 3.16 12.50
C ASP A 10 1.62 3.26 11.01
N ILE A 11 0.70 4.16 10.70
CA ILE A 11 0.17 4.26 9.34
C ILE A 11 1.12 4.99 8.38
N LYS A 12 1.97 5.88 8.88
CA LYS A 12 2.99 6.56 8.06
C LYS A 12 4.08 5.56 7.67
N ASP A 13 4.51 4.74 8.63
CA ASP A 13 5.46 3.66 8.37
C ASP A 13 4.89 2.63 7.39
N PHE A 14 3.60 2.27 7.52
CA PHE A 14 2.92 1.41 6.55
C PHE A 14 2.99 1.99 5.12
N VAL A 15 2.61 3.26 4.94
CA VAL A 15 2.61 3.90 3.61
C VAL A 15 4.01 3.93 3.01
N LYS A 16 5.02 4.28 3.82
CA LYS A 16 6.43 4.33 3.40
C LYS A 16 6.94 2.95 2.99
N GLU A 17 6.68 1.94 3.81
CA GLU A 17 7.10 0.57 3.51
C GLU A 17 6.38 0.02 2.28
N PHE A 18 5.07 0.26 2.14
CA PHE A 18 4.31 -0.12 0.97
C PHE A 18 4.85 0.51 -0.31
N ALA A 19 5.07 1.82 -0.32
CA ALA A 19 5.64 2.54 -1.47
C ALA A 19 7.01 1.95 -1.86
N SER A 20 7.91 1.76 -0.88
CA SER A 20 9.24 1.20 -1.14
C SER A 20 9.21 -0.23 -1.68
N SER A 21 8.20 -1.03 -1.30
CA SER A 21 8.05 -2.43 -1.73
C SER A 21 7.72 -2.55 -3.22
N LEU A 22 7.13 -1.50 -3.80
CA LEU A 22 6.82 -1.40 -5.21
C LEU A 22 7.89 -0.60 -5.99
N GLY A 23 8.98 -0.21 -5.34
CA GLY A 23 10.05 0.59 -5.93
C GLY A 23 9.66 2.07 -6.12
N PHE A 24 8.62 2.56 -5.44
CA PHE A 24 8.26 3.97 -5.46
C PHE A 24 9.14 4.77 -4.51
N GLN A 25 9.35 6.03 -4.83
CA GLN A 25 10.03 6.97 -3.96
C GLN A 25 9.04 7.57 -2.97
N TYR A 26 9.46 7.70 -1.71
CA TYR A 26 8.70 8.36 -0.65
C TYR A 26 9.52 9.51 -0.08
N ALA A 27 8.99 10.73 -0.16
CA ALA A 27 9.62 11.94 0.36
C ALA A 27 8.74 12.55 1.46
N GLU A 28 9.30 12.66 2.66
CA GLU A 28 8.63 13.29 3.80
C GLU A 28 8.76 14.81 3.74
N LYS A 29 7.77 15.52 4.29
CA LYS A 29 7.79 16.99 4.46
C LYS A 29 8.13 17.75 3.17
N THR A 30 7.63 17.26 2.04
CA THR A 30 7.73 17.93 0.75
C THR A 30 6.96 19.24 0.80
N GLU A 31 7.64 20.36 0.55
CA GLU A 31 7.01 21.67 0.44
C GLU A 31 6.10 21.70 -0.80
N ILE A 32 4.87 22.16 -0.60
CA ILE A 32 3.89 22.37 -1.66
C ILE A 32 3.37 23.80 -1.60
N SER A 33 2.96 24.30 -2.75
CA SER A 33 2.34 25.62 -2.83
C SER A 33 1.18 25.61 -3.81
N PHE A 34 0.04 26.16 -3.37
CA PHE A 34 -1.21 26.13 -4.12
C PHE A 34 -2.02 27.40 -3.87
N PRO A 35 -2.84 27.84 -4.84
CA PRO A 35 -3.73 28.98 -4.66
C PRO A 35 -4.91 28.60 -3.76
N TYR A 36 -5.27 29.48 -2.83
CA TYR A 36 -6.44 29.35 -1.96
C TYR A 36 -7.00 30.72 -1.60
N ALA A 37 -8.31 30.94 -1.80
CA ALA A 37 -9.00 32.18 -1.44
C ALA A 37 -8.28 33.47 -1.93
N GLY A 38 -7.69 33.43 -3.13
CA GLY A 38 -6.98 34.58 -3.73
C GLY A 38 -5.56 34.82 -3.23
N ILE A 39 -5.03 33.97 -2.36
CA ILE A 39 -3.63 34.00 -1.90
C ILE A 39 -2.88 32.72 -2.29
N GLN A 40 -1.55 32.78 -2.29
CA GLN A 40 -0.71 31.61 -2.46
C GLN A 40 -0.37 31.02 -1.08
N VAL A 41 -0.81 29.79 -0.82
CA VAL A 41 -0.53 29.07 0.42
C VAL A 41 0.72 28.22 0.24
N LYS A 42 1.52 28.09 1.31
CA LYS A 42 2.62 27.13 1.42
C LYS A 42 2.31 26.16 2.55
N ALA A 43 2.54 24.88 2.31
CA ALA A 43 2.36 23.81 3.28
C ALA A 43 3.40 22.72 3.06
N THR A 44 3.43 21.72 3.94
CA THR A 44 4.23 20.50 3.77
C THR A 44 3.34 19.28 3.77
N SER A 45 3.64 18.31 2.92
CA SER A 45 2.95 17.01 2.87
C SER A 45 3.96 15.89 2.55
N ASN A 46 3.53 14.64 2.55
CA ASN A 46 4.39 13.53 2.12
C ASN A 46 4.10 13.23 0.65
N LEU A 47 5.10 12.84 -0.12
CA LEU A 47 4.98 12.62 -1.55
C LEU A 47 5.41 11.20 -1.92
N ILE A 48 4.54 10.47 -2.60
CA ILE A 48 4.88 9.24 -3.31
C ILE A 48 5.11 9.58 -4.78
N SER A 49 6.21 9.10 -5.34
CA SER A 49 6.53 9.27 -6.77
C SER A 49 6.91 7.95 -7.44
N THR A 50 6.41 7.73 -8.65
CA THR A 50 6.83 6.60 -9.48
C THR A 50 7.92 7.00 -10.47
N SER A 51 8.66 6.04 -11.01
CA SER A 51 9.66 6.30 -12.06
C SER A 51 9.04 6.78 -13.39
N GLN A 52 7.71 6.66 -13.54
CA GLN A 52 6.96 7.15 -14.68
C GLN A 52 6.46 8.59 -14.50
N GLY A 53 6.80 9.25 -13.38
CA GLY A 53 6.42 10.63 -13.10
C GLY A 53 5.01 10.79 -12.52
N ALA A 54 4.38 9.72 -12.05
CA ALA A 54 3.14 9.84 -11.29
C ALA A 54 3.45 10.28 -9.86
N HIS A 55 2.64 11.21 -9.34
CA HIS A 55 2.84 11.83 -8.03
C HIS A 55 1.55 11.76 -7.22
N LEU A 56 1.68 11.42 -5.93
CA LEU A 56 0.57 11.40 -4.98
C LEU A 56 1.01 12.03 -3.66
N LEU A 57 0.33 13.10 -3.25
CA LEU A 57 0.49 13.66 -1.92
C LEU A 57 -0.28 12.80 -0.91
N VAL A 58 0.34 12.54 0.24
CA VAL A 58 -0.25 11.78 1.34
C VAL A 58 -0.35 12.70 2.56
N ASP A 59 -1.58 12.98 2.94
CA ASP A 59 -1.95 13.79 4.07
C ASP A 59 -2.40 12.88 5.23
N PHE A 60 -1.80 13.08 6.41
CA PHE A 60 -2.15 12.35 7.63
C PHE A 60 -2.93 13.21 8.62
N GLY A 61 -3.61 14.25 8.13
CA GLY A 61 -4.42 15.19 8.93
C GLY A 61 -3.80 16.57 9.12
N ASP A 62 -2.79 16.92 8.31
CA ASP A 62 -2.11 18.22 8.35
C ASP A 62 -2.79 19.25 7.43
N LEU A 63 -3.59 18.79 6.45
CA LEU A 63 -4.35 19.66 5.55
C LEU A 63 -5.79 19.85 6.04
N TYR A 64 -6.17 21.09 6.36
CA TYR A 64 -7.48 21.43 6.91
C TYR A 64 -8.40 22.14 5.91
N GLY A 65 -9.71 22.06 6.17
CA GLY A 65 -10.74 22.75 5.39
C GLY A 65 -10.70 22.37 3.91
N ASP A 66 -10.77 23.36 3.04
CA ASP A 66 -10.81 23.18 1.58
C ASP A 66 -9.41 23.10 0.94
N ALA A 67 -8.34 22.96 1.73
CA ALA A 67 -6.97 22.90 1.23
C ALA A 67 -6.78 21.73 0.23
N VAL A 68 -7.31 20.55 0.55
CA VAL A 68 -7.21 19.36 -0.30
C VAL A 68 -7.86 19.58 -1.66
N SER A 69 -9.07 20.16 -1.68
CA SER A 69 -9.78 20.50 -2.91
C SER A 69 -8.98 21.51 -3.75
N SER A 70 -8.38 22.49 -3.09
CA SER A 70 -7.59 23.54 -3.75
C SER A 70 -6.29 23.00 -4.36
N ILE A 71 -5.63 22.06 -3.67
CA ILE A 71 -4.48 21.32 -4.22
C ILE A 71 -4.90 20.45 -5.40
N LYS A 72 -6.03 19.74 -5.30
CA LYS A 72 -6.54 18.93 -6.42
C LYS A 72 -6.84 19.76 -7.67
N ASN A 73 -7.28 21.00 -7.51
CA ASN A 73 -7.50 21.93 -8.62
C ASN A 73 -6.20 22.34 -9.34
N THR A 74 -5.02 22.13 -8.75
CA THR A 74 -3.74 22.32 -9.43
C THR A 74 -3.32 21.10 -10.26
N GLY A 75 -4.14 20.05 -10.29
CA GLY A 75 -3.84 18.78 -10.95
C GLY A 75 -3.03 17.80 -10.10
N LEU A 76 -2.77 18.11 -8.83
CA LEU A 76 -2.07 17.21 -7.91
C LEU A 76 -3.08 16.27 -7.22
N ASN A 77 -2.77 14.97 -7.18
CA ASN A 77 -3.58 14.03 -6.40
C ASN A 77 -3.19 14.09 -4.92
N VAL A 78 -4.21 13.96 -4.06
CA VAL A 78 -4.05 13.93 -2.61
C VAL A 78 -4.85 12.75 -2.05
N LEU A 79 -4.17 11.89 -1.32
CA LEU A 79 -4.75 10.85 -0.47
C LEU A 79 -4.72 11.31 0.98
N GLN A 80 -5.89 11.44 1.59
CA GLN A 80 -5.99 11.65 3.04
C GLN A 80 -6.09 10.29 3.73
N VAL A 81 -5.21 10.07 4.71
CA VAL A 81 -5.12 8.83 5.46
C VAL A 81 -5.45 9.11 6.92
N ASN A 82 -6.41 8.37 7.46
CA ASN A 82 -6.70 8.36 8.89
C ASN A 82 -6.33 7.01 9.51
N HIS A 83 -6.28 6.95 10.85
CA HIS A 83 -5.84 5.78 11.61
C HIS A 83 -6.84 4.60 11.61
N GLU A 84 -8.09 4.85 11.22
CA GLU A 84 -9.16 3.85 11.17
C GLU A 84 -9.17 3.09 9.85
N MET A 85 -8.57 3.65 8.80
CA MET A 85 -8.52 3.03 7.47
C MET A 85 -7.75 1.71 7.49
N ALA A 86 -8.31 0.72 6.80
CA ALA A 86 -7.66 -0.57 6.61
C ALA A 86 -6.46 -0.44 5.67
N GLN A 87 -5.37 -1.14 5.98
CA GLN A 87 -4.14 -1.13 5.17
C GLN A 87 -4.37 -1.54 3.72
N GLY A 88 -5.22 -2.55 3.48
CA GLY A 88 -5.60 -2.96 2.12
C GLY A 88 -6.32 -1.85 1.35
N PHE A 89 -7.17 -1.07 2.02
CA PHE A 89 -7.84 0.07 1.41
C PHE A 89 -6.84 1.18 1.06
N ILE A 90 -5.92 1.51 1.98
CA ILE A 90 -4.87 2.50 1.74
C ILE A 90 -3.97 2.10 0.57
N ALA A 91 -3.54 0.83 0.51
CA ALA A 91 -2.77 0.31 -0.61
C ALA A 91 -3.50 0.50 -1.95
N GLY A 92 -4.79 0.17 -2.01
CA GLY A 92 -5.62 0.40 -3.19
C GLY A 92 -5.73 1.87 -3.59
N GLU A 93 -5.97 2.76 -2.63
CA GLU A 93 -6.06 4.20 -2.90
C GLU A 93 -4.70 4.81 -3.31
N ILE A 94 -3.57 4.27 -2.84
CA ILE A 94 -2.24 4.66 -3.34
C ILE A 94 -2.10 4.28 -4.82
N LEU A 95 -2.40 3.03 -5.20
CA LEU A 95 -2.30 2.58 -6.59
C LEU A 95 -3.20 3.41 -7.52
N LYS A 96 -4.43 3.67 -7.07
CA LYS A 96 -5.40 4.50 -7.78
C LYS A 96 -4.97 5.97 -7.88
N GLY A 97 -4.46 6.56 -6.80
CA GLY A 97 -3.98 7.93 -6.75
C GLY A 97 -2.73 8.18 -7.61
N LEU A 98 -1.94 7.12 -7.87
CA LEU A 98 -0.84 7.12 -8.82
C LEU A 98 -1.27 6.75 -10.26
N HIS A 99 -2.57 6.59 -10.50
CA HIS A 99 -3.16 6.18 -11.79
C HIS A 99 -2.58 4.87 -12.36
N LEU A 100 -2.20 3.95 -11.47
CA LEU A 100 -1.67 2.65 -11.86
C LEU A 100 -2.80 1.70 -12.23
N LYS A 101 -2.58 0.90 -13.28
CA LYS A 101 -3.48 -0.21 -13.61
C LYS A 101 -3.20 -1.36 -12.65
N TYR A 102 -4.21 -1.72 -11.87
CA TYR A 102 -4.21 -2.91 -11.02
C TYR A 102 -5.48 -3.70 -11.29
N ASP A 103 -5.42 -5.00 -11.03
CA ASP A 103 -6.58 -5.87 -11.15
C ASP A 103 -7.04 -6.31 -9.77
N ASN A 104 -8.35 -6.24 -9.56
CA ASN A 104 -9.00 -6.79 -8.37
C ASN A 104 -9.31 -8.28 -8.53
N THR A 105 -9.09 -8.85 -9.73
CA THR A 105 -9.17 -10.28 -9.91
C THR A 105 -7.99 -10.93 -9.18
N SER A 106 -8.38 -11.72 -8.20
CA SER A 106 -7.55 -12.48 -7.29
C SER A 106 -7.24 -13.88 -7.81
N GLU A 107 -7.66 -14.18 -9.04
CA GLU A 107 -7.46 -15.49 -9.66
C GLU A 107 -6.02 -15.61 -10.21
N ILE A 108 -5.25 -16.48 -9.57
CA ILE A 108 -3.89 -16.81 -9.98
C ILE A 108 -3.88 -18.20 -10.60
N THR A 109 -3.45 -18.28 -11.85
CA THR A 109 -3.36 -19.51 -12.63
C THR A 109 -1.92 -20.00 -12.73
N ALA A 110 -1.71 -21.31 -12.56
CA ALA A 110 -0.41 -21.92 -12.80
C ALA A 110 0.00 -21.82 -14.28
N LEU A 111 1.20 -21.30 -14.56
CA LEU A 111 1.65 -20.95 -15.92
C LEU A 111 1.97 -22.14 -16.83
N ASP A 112 2.01 -23.38 -16.34
CA ASP A 112 2.62 -24.51 -17.06
C ASP A 112 1.83 -25.82 -16.95
N ARG A 113 0.56 -25.82 -17.39
CA ARG A 113 -0.25 -27.04 -17.51
C ARG A 113 -1.13 -27.02 -18.77
N PRO A 114 -1.40 -28.19 -19.39
CA PRO A 114 -2.37 -28.29 -20.47
C PRO A 114 -3.77 -27.86 -19.97
N GLU A 115 -4.56 -27.24 -20.85
CA GLU A 115 -5.80 -26.52 -20.50
C GLU A 115 -6.77 -27.31 -19.61
N ASN A 116 -6.78 -28.64 -19.73
CA ASN A 116 -7.63 -29.56 -18.97
C ASN A 116 -7.15 -29.89 -17.53
N LEU A 117 -5.99 -29.37 -17.10
CA LEU A 117 -5.40 -29.59 -15.77
C LEU A 117 -4.99 -28.29 -15.08
N THR A 118 -5.50 -27.16 -15.58
CA THR A 118 -5.24 -25.83 -15.05
C THR A 118 -5.86 -25.69 -13.66
N ILE A 119 -5.03 -25.46 -12.66
CA ILE A 119 -5.47 -25.10 -11.31
C ILE A 119 -5.38 -23.59 -11.20
N SER A 120 -6.50 -22.97 -10.82
CA SER A 120 -6.54 -21.57 -10.39
C SER A 120 -6.89 -21.49 -8.92
N ILE A 121 -6.36 -20.46 -8.26
CA ILE A 121 -6.64 -20.16 -6.86
C ILE A 121 -7.08 -18.71 -6.77
N ASP A 122 -8.17 -18.49 -6.04
CA ASP A 122 -8.66 -17.16 -5.69
C ASP A 122 -8.02 -16.72 -4.36
N ILE A 123 -7.23 -15.64 -4.39
CA ILE A 123 -6.52 -15.09 -3.24
C ILE A 123 -6.98 -13.64 -3.01
N PRO A 124 -7.70 -13.33 -1.92
CA PRO A 124 -8.17 -11.96 -1.67
C PRO A 124 -7.05 -10.92 -1.76
N GLY A 125 -7.23 -9.89 -2.56
CA GLY A 125 -6.19 -8.88 -2.77
C GLY A 125 -6.29 -8.23 -4.15
N VAL A 126 -5.17 -7.64 -4.58
CA VAL A 126 -5.05 -7.03 -5.91
C VAL A 126 -3.75 -7.47 -6.55
N THR A 127 -3.75 -7.55 -7.88
CA THR A 127 -2.52 -7.72 -8.65
C THR A 127 -2.10 -6.41 -9.30
N TYR A 128 -0.80 -6.16 -9.34
CA TYR A 128 -0.21 -5.00 -9.97
C TYR A 128 0.95 -5.42 -10.87
N LYS A 129 1.03 -4.86 -12.08
CA LYS A 129 2.14 -5.10 -12.99
C LYS A 129 2.93 -3.82 -13.20
N THR A 130 4.22 -3.84 -12.89
CA THR A 130 5.09 -2.70 -13.16
C THR A 130 5.29 -2.51 -14.66
N PRO A 131 5.66 -1.30 -15.12
CA PRO A 131 6.04 -1.09 -16.52
C PRO A 131 7.25 -1.94 -16.96
N GLY A 132 8.11 -2.34 -16.01
CA GLY A 132 9.23 -3.27 -16.24
C GLY A 132 8.80 -4.74 -16.39
N GLY A 133 7.51 -5.05 -16.21
CA GLY A 133 6.95 -6.37 -16.41
C GLY A 133 6.85 -7.23 -15.15
N GLU A 134 7.37 -6.77 -14.02
CA GLU A 134 7.24 -7.46 -12.73
C GLU A 134 5.78 -7.48 -12.30
N LYS A 135 5.33 -8.61 -11.78
CA LYS A 135 3.97 -8.77 -11.26
C LYS A 135 4.02 -8.88 -9.75
N PHE A 136 3.11 -8.20 -9.08
CA PHE A 136 2.93 -8.21 -7.64
C PHE A 136 1.54 -8.72 -7.30
N MET A 137 1.46 -9.60 -6.31
CA MET A 137 0.22 -9.96 -5.62
C MET A 137 0.23 -9.30 -4.25
N ILE A 138 -0.72 -8.41 -4.00
CA ILE A 138 -0.83 -7.64 -2.76
C ILE A 138 -2.07 -8.13 -2.02
N THR A 139 -1.89 -8.71 -0.83
CA THR A 139 -2.99 -9.37 -0.11
C THR A 139 -2.97 -9.02 1.38
N PRO A 140 -4.12 -8.81 2.03
CA PRO A 140 -4.20 -8.74 3.49
C PRO A 140 -4.18 -10.13 4.16
N SER A 141 -4.31 -11.20 3.37
CA SER A 141 -4.40 -12.57 3.88
C SER A 141 -3.02 -13.14 4.17
N LEU A 142 -2.86 -13.70 5.36
CA LEU A 142 -1.71 -14.57 5.64
C LEU A 142 -1.88 -15.85 4.82
N LEU A 143 -0.86 -16.17 4.02
CA LEU A 143 -0.83 -17.37 3.20
C LEU A 143 0.27 -18.31 3.70
N ASP A 144 0.00 -19.61 3.69
CA ASP A 144 1.01 -20.61 3.99
C ASP A 144 2.07 -20.67 2.87
N ASP A 145 3.21 -21.31 3.19
CA ASP A 145 4.35 -21.31 2.29
C ASP A 145 4.10 -22.06 0.97
N TYR A 146 3.15 -23.01 0.90
CA TYR A 146 2.80 -23.68 -0.35
C TYR A 146 2.02 -22.76 -1.27
N LEU A 147 1.07 -21.98 -0.75
CA LEU A 147 0.37 -20.96 -1.53
C LEU A 147 1.32 -19.85 -1.99
N VAL A 148 2.25 -19.43 -1.13
CA VAL A 148 3.31 -18.48 -1.51
C VAL A 148 4.16 -19.06 -2.66
N CYS A 149 4.54 -20.33 -2.57
CA CYS A 149 5.27 -21.02 -3.64
C CYS A 149 4.48 -21.04 -4.96
N PHE A 150 3.19 -21.37 -4.89
CA PHE A 150 2.31 -21.40 -6.05
C PHE A 150 2.25 -20.03 -6.74
N VAL A 151 2.00 -18.96 -5.99
CA VAL A 151 1.92 -17.58 -6.53
C VAL A 151 3.26 -17.14 -7.12
N ASN A 152 4.37 -17.43 -6.44
CA ASN A 152 5.72 -17.14 -6.95
C ASN A 152 6.02 -17.92 -8.24
N SER A 153 5.60 -19.18 -8.33
CA SER A 153 5.77 -20.00 -9.55
C SER A 153 4.94 -19.49 -10.73
N ALA A 154 3.82 -18.80 -10.44
CA ALA A 154 3.03 -18.06 -11.43
C ALA A 154 3.65 -16.69 -11.82
N GLY A 155 4.84 -16.37 -11.31
CA GLY A 155 5.61 -15.18 -11.66
C GLY A 155 5.22 -13.90 -10.91
N TYR A 156 4.47 -14.02 -9.81
CA TYR A 156 4.12 -12.89 -8.95
C TYR A 156 5.04 -12.82 -7.74
N LYS A 157 5.57 -11.64 -7.43
CA LYS A 157 6.16 -11.31 -6.12
C LYS A 157 5.03 -11.04 -5.14
N MET A 158 5.16 -11.45 -3.88
CA MET A 158 4.08 -11.30 -2.91
C MET A 158 4.35 -10.18 -1.90
N ILE A 159 3.34 -9.33 -1.66
CA ILE A 159 3.30 -8.35 -0.57
C ILE A 159 2.10 -8.70 0.31
N ILE A 160 2.36 -9.10 1.55
CA ILE A 160 1.32 -9.40 2.54
C ILE A 160 1.18 -8.20 3.48
N LEU A 161 -0.02 -7.64 3.55
CA LEU A 161 -0.38 -6.50 4.40
C LEU A 161 -0.91 -7.03 5.73
N TYR A 162 -0.05 -7.05 6.76
CA TYR A 162 -0.44 -7.58 8.06
C TYR A 162 -0.61 -6.46 9.08
N LYS A 163 -1.86 -6.29 9.56
CA LYS A 163 -2.16 -5.47 10.73
C LYS A 163 -2.29 -6.37 11.96
N PRO A 164 -1.37 -6.29 12.95
CA PRO A 164 -1.54 -7.04 14.19
C PRO A 164 -2.83 -6.63 14.90
N LEU A 165 -3.58 -7.60 15.42
CA LEU A 165 -4.70 -7.33 16.33
C LEU A 165 -4.16 -6.65 17.59
N GLN A 166 -4.69 -5.48 17.95
CA GLN A 166 -4.28 -4.73 19.15
C GLN A 166 -4.41 -5.55 20.45
N SER A 167 -5.31 -6.54 20.48
CA SER A 167 -5.47 -7.47 21.61
C SER A 167 -4.25 -8.38 21.85
N ALA A 168 -3.37 -8.56 20.86
CA ALA A 168 -2.17 -9.42 20.98
C ALA A 168 -0.95 -8.68 21.58
N ILE A 169 -1.02 -7.36 21.73
CA ILE A 169 0.09 -6.54 22.25
C ILE A 169 -0.07 -6.36 23.77
N SER A 170 -1.31 -6.27 24.27
CA SER A 170 -1.58 -6.07 25.71
C SER A 170 -1.24 -7.28 26.60
N SER A 171 -1.16 -8.49 26.03
CA SER A 171 -0.87 -9.72 26.80
C SER A 171 0.62 -10.00 27.02
N LYS A 172 1.53 -9.27 26.36
CA LYS A 172 2.98 -9.45 26.57
C LYS A 172 3.55 -8.57 27.68
N GLU A 173 2.89 -7.48 28.07
CA GLU A 173 3.39 -6.58 29.13
C GLU A 173 2.97 -7.00 30.55
N SER A 174 1.98 -7.87 30.73
CA SER A 174 1.57 -8.31 32.09
C SER A 174 2.35 -9.49 32.67
N SER A 175 3.31 -10.06 31.93
CA SER A 175 4.09 -11.22 32.38
C SER A 175 5.45 -10.89 33.00
N PHE A 176 5.80 -9.59 33.11
CA PHE A 176 6.98 -9.11 33.86
C PHE A 176 6.56 -8.45 35.18
N VAL A 177 5.97 -9.22 36.09
CA VAL A 177 6.00 -8.90 37.52
C VAL A 177 6.64 -10.07 38.24
N SER A 178 7.88 -9.87 38.67
CA SER A 178 8.67 -10.84 39.43
C SER A 178 8.02 -11.12 40.79
N PRO A 179 8.02 -12.38 41.27
CA PRO A 179 7.55 -12.68 42.61
C PRO A 179 8.57 -12.18 43.65
N SER A 180 8.07 -11.50 44.68
CA SER A 180 8.79 -11.21 45.93
C SER A 180 8.56 -12.33 46.92
#